data_AF-A0A820ZBQ0-F1
#
_entry.id   AF-A0A820ZBQ0-F1
#
_cell.length_a   1.000
_cell.length_b   1.000
_cell.length_c   1.000
_cell.angle_alpha   90.00
_cell.angle_beta   90.00
_cell.angle_gamma   90.00
#
_symmetry.space_group_name_H-M   'P 1'
#
loop_
_entity.id
_entity.type
_entity.pdbx_description
1 polymer ?
#
loop_
_entity_poly.entity_id
_entity_poly.type
_entity_poly.pdbx_seq_one_letter_code
_entity_poly.pdbx_strand_id
1 'polypeptide(L)'
;MAAFLPWIPVATQVIQSLLDGGRSKSGGGGGGDNAALREELRQYREQHTELLKSFNKLVDGLKDKKIDSFESLAQQDERAKKALIELAQKTEPMKMVGINIGLFGITSTGKSTMLNSLLGKKIAETGVGETTTKITPYQGMQYTLWDVPGRNDEINYLSMEYISFFKGLTRRLILIQATIKENSSMMKLLDEIGLRYDIVFNKFDKVDEEERTAIQQQIRSEIKSLGLKGVDHVFFVSSKHIQMFPDWLTMVNLLTSF
;
A
#
# COMPACT_ATOMS: atom_id res chain seq x y z
N MET A 1 34.60 -5.51 -5.72
CA MET A 1 33.77 -6.71 -5.96
C MET A 1 32.43 -6.50 -5.26
N ALA A 2 31.42 -6.03 -5.99
CA ALA A 2 30.07 -5.89 -5.47
C ALA A 2 29.43 -7.29 -5.43
N ALA A 3 29.14 -7.78 -4.23
CA ALA A 3 28.41 -9.03 -4.05
C ALA A 3 26.99 -8.83 -4.55
N PHE A 4 26.64 -9.50 -5.66
CA PHE A 4 25.26 -9.67 -6.09
C PHE A 4 24.50 -10.37 -4.97
N LEU A 5 23.62 -9.65 -4.27
CA LEU A 5 22.65 -10.26 -3.38
C LEU A 5 21.70 -11.14 -4.23
N PRO A 6 21.47 -12.40 -3.85
CA PRO A 6 20.58 -13.28 -4.59
C PRO A 6 19.17 -12.68 -4.64
N TRP A 7 18.55 -12.77 -5.81
CA TRP A 7 17.20 -12.28 -6.09
C TRP A 7 16.20 -13.00 -5.20
N ILE A 8 15.78 -12.37 -4.10
CA ILE A 8 14.78 -12.90 -3.19
C ILE A 8 13.41 -12.67 -3.85
N PRO A 9 12.57 -13.70 -4.03
CA PRO A 9 11.23 -13.52 -4.59
C PRO A 9 10.46 -12.46 -3.80
N VAL A 10 9.83 -11.54 -4.51
CA VAL A 10 8.88 -10.52 -4.04
C VAL A 10 8.03 -10.98 -2.86
N ALA A 11 7.49 -12.19 -2.99
CA ALA A 11 6.64 -12.79 -2.00
C ALA A 11 7.37 -13.03 -0.67
N THR A 12 8.66 -13.37 -0.70
CA THR A 12 9.52 -13.49 0.48
C THR A 12 9.78 -12.12 1.11
N GLN A 13 9.72 -11.00 0.37
CA GLN A 13 9.83 -9.67 0.98
C GLN A 13 8.56 -9.31 1.73
N VAL A 14 7.38 -9.33 1.11
CA VAL A 14 6.09 -9.09 1.80
C VAL A 14 5.99 -9.99 3.03
N ILE A 15 6.25 -11.28 2.87
CA ILE A 15 6.20 -12.27 3.96
C ILE A 15 7.25 -11.98 5.03
N GLN A 16 8.53 -11.80 4.69
CA GLN A 16 9.55 -11.50 5.70
C GLN A 16 9.26 -10.17 6.42
N SER A 17 8.50 -9.25 5.82
CA SER A 17 8.09 -7.99 6.44
C SER A 17 6.92 -8.15 7.41
N LEU A 18 5.89 -8.90 7.00
CA LEU A 18 4.82 -9.38 7.88
C LEU A 18 5.40 -10.15 9.08
N LEU A 19 6.55 -10.82 8.88
CA LEU A 19 7.25 -11.62 9.88
C LEU A 19 8.31 -10.87 10.71
N ASP A 20 8.92 -9.80 10.19
CA ASP A 20 9.91 -9.01 10.91
C ASP A 20 9.24 -7.88 11.72
N GLY A 21 8.08 -7.38 11.30
CA GLY A 21 7.31 -6.35 12.01
C GLY A 21 6.72 -6.78 13.36
N GLY A 22 6.73 -8.09 13.67
CA GLY A 22 6.48 -8.61 15.02
C GLY A 22 7.64 -8.42 16.00
N ARG A 23 8.79 -7.92 15.56
CA ARG A 23 9.86 -7.42 16.44
C ARG A 23 9.73 -5.92 16.59
N SER A 24 8.87 -5.45 17.49
CA SER A 24 9.12 -4.13 18.08
C SER A 24 10.49 -4.19 18.77
N LYS A 25 11.33 -3.18 18.56
CA LYS A 25 12.48 -2.90 19.43
C LYS A 25 11.99 -2.39 20.79
N SER A 26 11.18 -3.17 21.49
CA SER A 26 10.94 -3.03 22.92
C SER A 26 11.13 -4.41 23.52
N GLY A 27 12.14 -4.55 24.37
CA GLY A 27 12.60 -5.83 24.87
C GLY A 27 11.51 -6.71 25.49
N GLY A 28 11.69 -8.02 25.33
CA GLY A 28 11.04 -9.06 26.12
C GLY A 28 9.72 -9.60 25.57
N GLY A 29 9.78 -10.71 24.82
CA GLY A 29 8.65 -11.62 24.62
C GLY A 29 7.87 -11.48 23.30
N GLY A 30 8.44 -11.92 22.18
CA GLY A 30 7.79 -11.84 20.86
C GLY A 30 8.02 -13.06 19.96
N GLY A 31 8.02 -14.27 20.52
CA GLY A 31 8.27 -15.52 19.78
C GLY A 31 7.02 -16.22 19.24
N GLY A 32 5.83 -15.95 19.79
CA GLY A 32 4.59 -16.71 19.53
C GLY A 32 3.77 -16.22 18.33
N ASP A 33 3.47 -14.93 18.26
CA ASP A 33 2.53 -14.37 17.27
C ASP A 33 3.04 -14.46 15.83
N ASN A 34 4.37 -14.51 15.68
CA ASN A 34 5.02 -14.63 14.39
C ASN A 34 4.99 -16.05 13.79
N ALA A 35 4.63 -17.08 14.57
CA ALA A 35 4.52 -18.45 14.07
C ALA A 35 3.15 -18.72 13.43
N ALA A 36 2.08 -18.13 13.97
CA ALA A 36 0.72 -18.32 13.49
C ALA A 36 0.52 -17.75 12.07
N LEU A 37 0.97 -16.52 11.83
CA LEU A 37 0.94 -15.91 10.50
C LEU A 37 1.78 -16.68 9.47
N ARG A 38 2.93 -17.26 9.88
CA ARG A 38 3.75 -18.12 9.00
C ARG A 38 2.99 -19.35 8.56
N GLU A 39 2.35 -20.00 9.51
CA GLU A 39 1.63 -21.23 9.26
C GLU A 39 0.37 -20.97 8.43
N GLU A 40 -0.36 -19.90 8.70
CA GLU A 40 -1.52 -19.50 7.90
C GLU A 40 -1.14 -19.16 6.46
N LEU A 41 -0.05 -18.41 6.24
CA LEU A 41 0.46 -18.12 4.89
C LEU A 41 1.00 -19.36 4.18
N ARG A 42 1.64 -20.28 4.90
CA ARG A 42 2.12 -21.55 4.35
C ARG A 42 0.94 -22.41 3.91
N GLN A 43 -0.08 -22.54 4.75
CA GLN A 43 -1.31 -23.25 4.44
C GLN A 43 -2.05 -22.61 3.27
N TYR A 44 -2.13 -21.27 3.23
CA TYR A 44 -2.71 -20.54 2.12
C TYR A 44 -1.96 -20.84 0.81
N ARG A 45 -0.63 -20.86 0.83
CA ARG A 45 0.18 -21.20 -0.36
C ARG A 45 -0.02 -22.63 -0.81
N GLU A 46 -0.02 -23.58 0.11
CA GLU A 46 -0.23 -25.00 -0.18
C GLU A 46 -1.61 -25.21 -0.81
N GLN A 47 -2.65 -24.58 -0.25
CA GLN A 47 -4.02 -24.61 -0.76
C GLN A 47 -4.17 -23.92 -2.13
N HIS A 48 -3.40 -22.84 -2.38
CA HIS A 48 -3.49 -22.03 -3.60
C HIS A 48 -2.29 -22.22 -4.55
N THR A 49 -1.68 -23.41 -4.57
CA THR A 49 -0.45 -23.70 -5.34
C THR A 49 -0.58 -23.40 -6.83
N GLU A 50 -1.69 -23.81 -7.47
CA GLU A 50 -1.90 -23.57 -8.92
C GLU A 50 -2.14 -22.10 -9.25
N LEU A 51 -2.80 -21.38 -8.34
CA LEU A 51 -3.02 -19.93 -8.48
C LEU A 51 -1.68 -19.20 -8.38
N LEU A 52 -0.84 -19.55 -7.40
CA LEU A 52 0.50 -18.99 -7.23
C LEU A 52 1.38 -19.24 -8.47
N LYS A 53 1.38 -20.47 -9.02
CA LYS A 53 2.10 -20.79 -10.26
C LYS A 53 1.64 -19.92 -11.43
N SER A 54 0.33 -19.69 -11.55
CA SER A 54 -0.24 -18.88 -12.63
C SER A 54 0.16 -17.41 -12.51
N PHE A 55 0.15 -16.85 -11.29
CA PHE A 55 0.67 -15.51 -11.02
C PHE A 55 2.16 -15.38 -11.34
N ASN A 56 2.99 -16.32 -10.87
CA ASN A 56 4.43 -16.28 -11.13
C ASN A 56 4.73 -16.34 -12.63
N LYS A 57 4.08 -17.25 -13.36
CA LYS A 57 4.22 -17.35 -14.82
C LYS A 57 3.81 -16.05 -15.52
N LEU A 58 2.73 -15.41 -15.07
CA LEU A 58 2.30 -14.12 -15.61
C LEU A 58 3.37 -13.06 -15.37
N VAL A 59 3.77 -12.85 -14.11
CA VAL A 59 4.74 -11.83 -13.70
C VAL A 59 6.09 -12.02 -14.38
N ASP A 60 6.56 -13.26 -14.53
CA ASP A 60 7.81 -13.55 -15.24
C ASP A 60 7.70 -13.19 -16.73
N GLY A 61 6.57 -13.53 -17.37
CA GLY A 61 6.29 -13.10 -18.75
C GLY A 61 6.19 -11.58 -18.92
N LEU A 62 5.75 -10.84 -17.90
CA LEU A 62 5.77 -9.37 -17.91
C LEU A 62 7.20 -8.83 -17.84
N LYS A 63 8.05 -9.41 -16.98
CA LYS A 63 9.47 -9.04 -16.87
C LYS A 63 10.22 -9.26 -18.18
N ASP A 64 9.97 -10.38 -18.86
CA ASP A 64 10.57 -10.66 -20.18
C ASP A 64 10.19 -9.61 -21.22
N LYS A 65 8.96 -9.08 -21.13
CA LYS A 65 8.45 -7.98 -21.97
C LYS A 65 8.85 -6.59 -21.49
N LYS A 66 9.61 -6.48 -20.39
CA LYS A 66 9.97 -5.22 -19.73
C LYS A 66 8.76 -4.39 -19.29
N ILE A 67 7.66 -5.06 -18.95
CA ILE A 67 6.49 -4.45 -18.31
C ILE A 67 6.75 -4.44 -16.81
N ASP A 68 6.77 -3.25 -16.22
CA ASP A 68 7.21 -2.98 -14.84
C ASP A 68 6.11 -2.40 -13.93
N SER A 69 4.92 -2.13 -14.49
CA SER A 69 3.80 -1.49 -13.80
C SER A 69 2.47 -1.94 -14.38
N PHE A 70 1.38 -1.73 -13.63
CA PHE A 70 0.04 -2.01 -14.14
C PHE A 70 -0.33 -1.08 -15.31
N GLU A 71 0.15 0.16 -15.30
CA GLU A 71 -0.10 1.11 -16.38
C GLU A 71 0.59 0.69 -17.68
N SER A 72 1.85 0.27 -17.63
CA SER A 72 2.56 -0.32 -18.78
C SER A 72 1.84 -1.58 -19.28
N LEU A 73 1.39 -2.44 -18.37
CA LEU A 73 0.62 -3.65 -18.70
C LEU A 73 -0.67 -3.32 -19.47
N ALA A 74 -1.46 -2.38 -18.95
CA ALA A 74 -2.73 -1.99 -19.54
C ALA A 74 -2.58 -1.33 -20.93
N GLN A 75 -1.41 -0.76 -21.23
CA GLN A 75 -1.16 -0.15 -22.55
C GLN A 75 -0.62 -1.15 -23.58
N GLN A 76 0.10 -2.17 -23.14
CA GLN A 76 0.93 -3.00 -24.03
C GLN A 76 0.41 -4.43 -24.19
N ASP A 77 -0.32 -4.98 -23.22
CA ASP A 77 -0.74 -6.38 -23.23
C ASP A 77 -2.11 -6.59 -22.57
N GLU A 78 -3.16 -6.29 -23.35
CA GLU A 78 -4.56 -6.51 -22.95
C GLU A 78 -4.86 -7.96 -22.56
N ARG A 79 -4.15 -8.94 -23.14
CA ARG A 79 -4.34 -10.35 -22.78
C ARG A 79 -3.79 -10.64 -21.39
N ALA A 80 -2.58 -10.17 -21.09
CA ALA A 80 -1.99 -10.32 -19.77
C ALA A 80 -2.74 -9.51 -18.71
N LYS A 81 -3.27 -8.33 -19.05
CA LYS A 81 -4.18 -7.57 -18.19
C LYS A 81 -5.42 -8.38 -17.80
N LYS A 82 -6.12 -8.97 -18.77
CA LYS A 82 -7.30 -9.82 -18.51
C LYS A 82 -6.95 -11.02 -17.64
N ALA A 83 -5.83 -11.69 -17.93
CA ALA A 83 -5.34 -12.80 -17.11
C ALA A 83 -5.06 -12.36 -15.67
N LEU A 84 -4.43 -11.20 -15.45
CA LEU A 84 -4.20 -10.64 -14.12
C LEU A 84 -5.52 -10.43 -13.37
N ILE A 85 -6.52 -9.83 -14.03
CA ILE A 85 -7.83 -9.54 -13.42
C ILE A 85 -8.55 -10.85 -13.05
N GLU A 86 -8.56 -11.86 -13.94
CA GLU A 86 -9.15 -13.17 -13.65
C GLU A 86 -8.45 -13.88 -12.48
N LEU A 87 -7.12 -13.81 -12.43
CA LEU A 87 -6.36 -14.35 -11.31
C LEU A 87 -6.68 -13.58 -10.03
N ALA A 88 -6.72 -12.25 -10.09
CA ALA A 88 -7.06 -11.41 -8.95
C ALA A 88 -8.48 -11.69 -8.45
N GLN A 89 -9.46 -11.96 -9.31
CA GLN A 89 -10.82 -12.36 -8.91
C GLN A 89 -10.83 -13.68 -8.13
N LYS A 90 -9.98 -14.65 -8.50
CA LYS A 90 -9.83 -15.95 -7.83
C LYS A 90 -8.99 -15.89 -6.55
N THR A 91 -8.28 -14.78 -6.31
CA THR A 91 -7.48 -14.61 -5.09
C THR A 91 -8.38 -14.23 -3.92
N GLU A 92 -8.33 -15.01 -2.86
CA GLU A 92 -9.03 -14.72 -1.62
C GLU A 92 -8.32 -13.60 -0.83
N PRO A 93 -9.07 -12.78 -0.07
CA PRO A 93 -8.47 -11.80 0.82
C PRO A 93 -7.61 -12.48 1.89
N MET A 94 -6.49 -11.86 2.22
CA MET A 94 -5.72 -12.24 3.40
C MET A 94 -6.60 -12.06 4.64
N LYS A 95 -6.69 -13.09 5.48
CA LYS A 95 -7.43 -12.97 6.74
C LYS A 95 -6.66 -12.06 7.68
N MET A 96 -7.29 -10.97 8.09
CA MET A 96 -6.72 -10.01 9.03
C MET A 96 -7.73 -9.75 10.15
N VAL A 97 -7.26 -9.75 11.39
CA VAL A 97 -8.10 -9.50 12.56
C VAL A 97 -8.22 -8.00 12.79
N GLY A 98 -9.44 -7.52 13.06
CA GLY A 98 -9.70 -6.11 13.37
C GLY A 98 -9.58 -5.18 12.16
N ILE A 99 -9.39 -3.89 12.44
CA ILE A 99 -9.31 -2.83 11.43
C ILE A 99 -7.89 -2.77 10.87
N ASN A 100 -7.74 -2.97 9.56
CA ASN A 100 -6.45 -3.01 8.89
C ASN A 100 -6.35 -1.89 7.86
N ILE A 101 -5.42 -0.95 8.07
CA ILE A 101 -5.29 0.28 7.28
C ILE A 101 -3.94 0.27 6.57
N GLY A 102 -3.96 0.20 5.24
CA GLY A 102 -2.74 0.28 4.43
C GLY A 102 -2.37 1.73 4.11
N LEU A 103 -1.12 2.11 4.40
CA LEU A 103 -0.53 3.39 4.01
C LEU A 103 0.34 3.18 2.77
N PHE A 104 -0.09 3.77 1.66
CA PHE A 104 0.59 3.72 0.38
C PHE A 104 1.09 5.11 -0.01
N GLY A 105 2.03 5.15 -0.95
CA GLY A 105 2.56 6.41 -1.49
C GLY A 105 4.06 6.33 -1.73
N ILE A 106 4.57 7.24 -2.55
CA ILE A 106 6.00 7.29 -2.85
C ILE A 106 6.85 7.63 -1.61
N THR A 107 8.16 7.41 -1.70
CA THR A 107 9.09 7.84 -0.63
C THR A 107 8.98 9.35 -0.40
N SER A 108 9.15 9.78 0.85
CA SER A 108 9.08 11.19 1.25
C SER A 108 7.68 11.84 1.20
N THR A 109 6.60 11.09 0.90
CA THR A 109 5.20 11.58 1.06
C THR A 109 4.79 11.83 2.52
N GLY A 110 5.64 11.43 3.47
CA GLY A 110 5.39 11.59 4.89
C GLY A 110 4.61 10.42 5.50
N LYS A 111 4.63 9.22 4.89
CA LYS A 111 4.03 7.99 5.43
C LYS A 111 4.44 7.74 6.88
N SER A 112 5.74 7.74 7.21
CA SER A 112 6.19 7.52 8.59
C SER A 112 5.70 8.58 9.57
N THR A 113 5.62 9.85 9.14
CA THR A 113 5.04 10.93 9.96
C THR A 113 3.55 10.73 10.16
N MET A 114 2.80 10.41 9.10
CA MET A 114 1.37 10.08 9.15
C MET A 114 1.11 8.92 10.12
N LEU A 115 1.91 7.86 10.00
CA LEU A 115 1.83 6.67 10.82
C LEU A 115 2.01 7.01 12.30
N ASN A 116 3.06 7.75 12.64
CA ASN A 116 3.30 8.20 14.01
C ASN A 116 2.17 9.07 14.56
N SER A 117 1.64 9.97 13.73
CA SER A 117 0.53 10.84 14.11
C SER A 117 -0.77 10.07 14.30
N LEU A 118 -1.05 9.07 13.47
CA LEU A 118 -2.20 8.18 13.62
C LEU A 118 -2.06 7.32 14.89
N LEU A 119 -0.87 6.76 15.18
CA LEU A 119 -0.65 5.97 16.41
C LEU A 119 -0.64 6.81 17.70
N GLY A 120 -0.56 8.13 17.59
CA GLY A 120 -0.36 9.03 18.74
C GLY A 120 0.98 8.82 19.46
N LYS A 121 1.96 8.13 18.83
CA LYS A 121 3.27 7.79 19.39
C LYS A 121 4.33 7.82 18.29
N LYS A 122 5.57 8.19 18.61
CA LYS A 122 6.71 8.15 17.68
C LYS A 122 7.32 6.75 17.64
N ILE A 123 6.80 5.89 16.77
CA ILE A 123 7.21 4.47 16.67
C ILE A 123 7.95 4.19 15.35
N ALA A 124 7.51 4.75 14.22
CA ALA A 124 8.26 4.70 12.96
C ALA A 124 9.41 5.70 12.97
N GLU A 125 10.61 5.25 12.60
CA GLU A 125 11.77 6.11 12.38
C GLU A 125 11.46 7.12 11.25
N THR A 126 11.81 8.39 11.45
CA THR A 126 11.55 9.48 10.48
C THR A 126 12.88 10.05 10.02
N GLY A 127 13.29 9.75 8.78
CA GLY A 127 14.54 10.24 8.18
C GLY A 127 14.46 10.41 6.65
N VAL A 128 15.31 11.30 6.11
CA VAL A 128 15.49 11.48 4.66
C VAL A 128 16.41 10.36 4.16
N GLY A 129 15.87 9.39 3.42
CA GLY A 129 16.64 8.31 2.81
C GLY A 129 16.27 6.89 3.27
N GLU A 130 15.37 6.74 4.24
CA GLU A 130 14.93 5.43 4.71
C GLU A 130 13.89 4.84 3.75
N THR A 131 14.38 3.95 2.90
CA THR A 131 13.54 3.19 1.97
C THR A 131 13.03 1.98 2.74
N THR A 132 11.82 2.06 3.28
CA THR A 132 11.09 0.84 3.69
C THR A 132 11.16 -0.12 2.49
N THR A 133 11.70 -1.32 2.68
CA THR A 133 11.81 -2.37 1.64
C THR A 133 10.75 -3.45 1.83
N LYS A 134 9.88 -3.26 2.82
CA LYS A 134 9.18 -4.32 3.52
C LYS A 134 7.85 -3.84 4.11
N ILE A 135 6.72 -4.49 3.81
CA ILE A 135 5.41 -4.15 4.42
C ILE A 135 5.45 -4.32 5.94
N THR A 136 5.37 -3.23 6.70
CA THR A 136 5.58 -3.28 8.15
C THR A 136 4.29 -2.98 8.92
N PRO A 137 3.78 -3.92 9.75
CA PRO A 137 2.65 -3.66 10.65
C PRO A 137 3.07 -2.81 11.85
N TYR A 138 2.17 -1.92 12.26
CA TYR A 138 2.25 -1.15 13.50
C TYR A 138 0.91 -1.23 14.23
N GLN A 139 0.93 -1.79 15.43
CA GLN A 139 -0.27 -2.01 16.23
C GLN A 139 -0.71 -0.71 16.93
N GLY A 140 -1.91 -0.25 16.59
CA GLY A 140 -2.68 0.72 17.37
C GLY A 140 -3.55 0.02 18.41
N MET A 141 -4.36 0.78 19.16
CA MET A 141 -5.23 0.19 20.19
C MET A 141 -6.38 -0.65 19.61
N GLN A 142 -6.90 -0.26 18.44
CA GLN A 142 -8.07 -0.89 17.80
C GLN A 142 -7.88 -1.18 16.30
N TYR A 143 -6.70 -0.88 15.76
CA TYR A 143 -6.39 -1.05 14.34
C TYR A 143 -4.90 -1.38 14.16
N THR A 144 -4.57 -1.96 13.02
CA THR A 144 -3.20 -2.16 12.54
C THR A 144 -2.95 -1.24 11.34
N LEU A 145 -1.88 -0.43 11.43
CA LEU A 145 -1.38 0.36 10.29
C LEU A 145 -0.30 -0.43 9.57
N TRP A 146 -0.40 -0.51 8.24
CA TRP A 146 0.58 -1.19 7.41
C TRP A 146 1.34 -0.15 6.58
N ASP A 147 2.64 0.05 6.87
CA ASP A 147 3.51 0.87 6.02
C ASP A 147 3.92 0.06 4.79
N VAL A 148 3.46 0.48 3.61
CA VAL A 148 3.76 -0.19 2.34
C VAL A 148 4.86 0.58 1.61
N PRO A 149 5.98 -0.08 1.25
CA PRO A 149 7.10 0.56 0.57
C PRO A 149 6.69 1.13 -0.79
N GLY A 150 7.23 2.31 -1.13
CA GLY A 150 6.85 3.08 -2.33
C GLY A 150 7.83 2.98 -3.50
N ARG A 151 7.30 3.03 -4.74
CA ARG A 151 7.95 3.15 -6.06
C ARG A 151 8.86 2.01 -6.56
N ASN A 152 9.62 1.31 -5.73
CA ASN A 152 10.53 0.26 -6.22
C ASN A 152 9.86 -1.11 -6.45
N ASP A 153 8.52 -1.19 -6.30
CA ASP A 153 7.77 -2.45 -6.17
C ASP A 153 6.50 -2.54 -7.05
N GLU A 154 6.38 -1.72 -8.11
CA GLU A 154 5.12 -1.66 -8.89
C GLU A 154 4.76 -2.99 -9.58
N ILE A 155 5.74 -3.67 -10.17
CA ILE A 155 5.53 -5.00 -10.76
C ILE A 155 5.15 -6.03 -9.69
N ASN A 156 5.57 -5.81 -8.45
CA ASN A 156 5.36 -6.71 -7.34
C ASN A 156 3.91 -6.63 -6.84
N TYR A 157 3.24 -5.48 -6.99
CA TYR A 157 1.81 -5.34 -6.70
C TYR A 157 0.91 -6.26 -7.55
N LEU A 158 1.44 -6.80 -8.65
CA LEU A 158 0.72 -7.74 -9.50
C LEU A 158 0.79 -9.20 -9.00
N SER A 159 1.49 -9.46 -7.89
CA SER A 159 1.60 -10.81 -7.31
C SER A 159 0.33 -11.25 -6.57
N MET A 160 0.16 -12.56 -6.40
CA MET A 160 -0.94 -13.13 -5.63
C MET A 160 -0.96 -12.59 -4.20
N GLU A 161 0.19 -12.50 -3.55
CA GLU A 161 0.32 -12.05 -2.17
C GLU A 161 -0.08 -10.58 -2.00
N TYR A 162 0.35 -9.69 -2.90
CA TYR A 162 -0.04 -8.27 -2.84
C TYR A 162 -1.53 -8.08 -3.11
N ILE A 163 -2.09 -8.79 -4.09
CA ILE A 163 -3.54 -8.75 -4.35
C ILE A 163 -4.32 -9.26 -3.13
N SER A 164 -3.91 -10.38 -2.54
CA SER A 164 -4.55 -10.93 -1.34
C SER A 164 -4.45 -9.97 -0.15
N PHE A 165 -3.27 -9.35 0.05
CA PHE A 165 -3.05 -8.31 1.05
C PHE A 165 -3.96 -7.09 0.82
N PHE A 166 -4.01 -6.55 -0.41
CA PHE A 166 -4.88 -5.43 -0.73
C PHE A 166 -6.33 -5.76 -0.44
N LYS A 167 -6.82 -6.94 -0.79
CA LYS A 167 -8.19 -7.38 -0.51
C LYS A 167 -8.45 -7.55 0.99
N GLY A 168 -7.46 -7.95 1.78
CA GLY A 168 -7.57 -8.11 3.24
C GLY A 168 -7.66 -6.79 4.01
N LEU A 169 -7.17 -5.69 3.45
CA LEU A 169 -7.24 -4.38 4.10
C LEU A 169 -8.68 -3.85 4.23
N THR A 170 -8.98 -3.31 5.41
CA THR A 170 -10.23 -2.59 5.70
C THR A 170 -10.27 -1.22 5.04
N ARG A 171 -9.13 -0.51 5.00
CA ARG A 171 -8.96 0.81 4.40
C ARG A 171 -7.62 0.93 3.69
N ARG A 172 -7.57 1.73 2.62
CA ARG A 172 -6.39 1.95 1.78
C ARG A 172 -6.19 3.44 1.62
N LEU A 173 -5.19 4.00 2.29
CA LEU A 173 -4.84 5.42 2.21
C LEU A 173 -3.67 5.61 1.26
N ILE A 174 -3.88 6.35 0.18
CA ILE A 174 -2.84 6.66 -0.79
C ILE A 174 -2.37 8.09 -0.55
N LEU A 175 -1.17 8.24 0.01
CA LEU A 175 -0.57 9.52 0.33
C LEU A 175 0.08 10.15 -0.91
N ILE A 176 -0.26 11.40 -1.16
CA ILE A 176 0.30 12.26 -2.21
C ILE A 176 0.78 13.59 -1.62
N GLN A 177 1.61 14.32 -2.37
CA GLN A 177 2.07 15.67 -1.98
C GLN A 177 1.92 16.73 -3.05
N ALA A 178 1.73 16.33 -4.31
CA ALA A 178 1.68 17.26 -5.43
C ALA A 178 0.69 16.81 -6.50
N THR A 179 0.73 15.52 -6.87
CA THR A 179 -0.08 14.98 -7.96
C THR A 179 -0.45 13.52 -7.68
N ILE A 180 -1.61 13.12 -8.21
CA ILE A 180 -2.10 11.74 -8.19
C ILE A 180 -1.28 10.86 -9.13
N LYS A 181 -0.72 11.44 -10.19
CA LYS A 181 0.00 10.71 -11.25
C LYS A 181 1.15 9.85 -10.73
N GLU A 182 1.74 10.20 -9.58
CA GLU A 182 2.82 9.41 -8.98
C GLU A 182 2.38 8.05 -8.45
N ASN A 183 1.07 7.82 -8.30
CA ASN A 183 0.49 6.58 -7.81
C ASN A 183 -0.59 6.03 -8.77
N SER A 184 -0.65 6.52 -10.01
CA SER A 184 -1.70 6.18 -10.99
C SER A 184 -1.76 4.69 -11.28
N SER A 185 -0.61 4.05 -11.46
CA SER A 185 -0.48 2.60 -11.72
C SER A 185 -1.17 1.76 -10.66
N MET A 186 -0.87 2.00 -9.38
CA MET A 186 -1.50 1.31 -8.25
C MET A 186 -2.99 1.63 -8.13
N MET A 187 -3.39 2.89 -8.30
CA MET A 187 -4.81 3.29 -8.24
C MET A 187 -5.64 2.61 -9.34
N LYS A 188 -5.11 2.54 -10.57
CA LYS A 188 -5.74 1.84 -11.69
C LYS A 188 -5.83 0.33 -11.43
N LEU A 189 -4.81 -0.27 -10.83
CA LEU A 189 -4.87 -1.66 -10.41
C LEU A 189 -6.02 -1.89 -9.42
N LEU A 190 -6.10 -1.07 -8.36
CA LEU A 190 -7.16 -1.17 -7.35
C LEU A 190 -8.56 -1.04 -7.97
N ASP A 191 -8.75 -0.08 -8.88
CA ASP A 191 -10.01 0.10 -9.62
C ASP A 191 -10.40 -1.16 -10.41
N GLU A 192 -9.45 -1.74 -11.13
CA GLU A 192 -9.68 -2.91 -12.01
C GLU A 192 -9.98 -4.20 -11.23
N ILE A 193 -9.50 -4.29 -9.98
CA ILE A 193 -9.84 -5.40 -9.06
C ILE A 193 -11.00 -5.05 -8.12
N GLY A 194 -11.65 -3.90 -8.31
CA GLY A 194 -12.87 -3.50 -7.60
C GLY A 194 -12.66 -3.04 -6.15
N LEU A 195 -11.44 -2.60 -5.79
CA LEU A 195 -11.12 -2.15 -4.44
C LEU A 195 -11.21 -0.62 -4.32
N ARG A 196 -11.85 -0.17 -3.24
CA ARG A 196 -11.99 1.25 -2.89
C ARG A 196 -10.80 1.75 -2.07
N TYR A 197 -10.48 3.04 -2.19
CA TYR A 197 -9.39 3.70 -1.47
C TYR A 197 -9.66 5.20 -1.27
N ASP A 198 -8.94 5.78 -0.32
CA ASP A 198 -8.94 7.22 -0.05
C ASP A 198 -7.62 7.86 -0.48
N ILE A 199 -7.68 9.10 -0.95
CA ILE A 199 -6.50 9.89 -1.29
C ILE A 199 -6.21 10.87 -0.15
N VAL A 200 -4.96 10.94 0.28
CA VAL A 200 -4.53 11.84 1.35
C VAL A 200 -3.44 12.76 0.82
N PHE A 201 -3.80 14.02 0.52
CA PHE A 201 -2.85 15.08 0.20
C PHE A 201 -2.19 15.55 1.49
N ASN A 202 -0.94 15.14 1.71
CA ASN A 202 -0.18 15.46 2.92
C ASN A 202 0.72 16.68 2.70
N LYS A 203 1.20 17.28 3.80
CA LYS A 203 1.97 18.53 3.82
C LYS A 203 1.20 19.73 3.25
N PHE A 204 -0.11 19.74 3.41
CA PHE A 204 -0.95 20.87 2.97
C PHE A 204 -0.65 22.17 3.74
N ASP A 205 0.02 22.06 4.90
CA ASP A 205 0.59 23.20 5.64
C ASP A 205 1.65 23.97 4.85
N LYS A 206 2.25 23.35 3.83
CA LYS A 206 3.26 23.97 2.96
C LYS A 206 2.67 24.59 1.69
N VAL A 207 1.36 24.48 1.50
CA VAL A 207 0.65 25.10 0.38
C VAL A 207 0.16 26.47 0.80
N ASP A 208 0.55 27.48 0.04
CA ASP A 208 0.12 28.86 0.25
C ASP A 208 -1.40 28.94 0.16
N GLU A 209 -2.02 29.69 1.08
CA GLU A 209 -3.49 29.80 1.22
C GLU A 209 -4.17 30.13 -0.11
N GLU A 210 -3.55 31.01 -0.90
CA GLU A 210 -4.05 31.46 -2.21
C GLU A 210 -4.05 30.33 -3.26
N GLU A 211 -3.14 29.37 -3.16
CA GLU A 211 -3.00 28.26 -4.10
C GLU A 211 -3.84 27.03 -3.73
N ARG A 212 -4.33 26.95 -2.49
CA ARG A 212 -5.06 25.78 -1.97
C ARG A 212 -6.24 25.38 -2.83
N THR A 213 -7.05 26.35 -3.27
CA THR A 213 -8.21 26.09 -4.13
C THR A 213 -7.78 25.54 -5.48
N ALA A 214 -6.69 26.06 -6.05
CA ALA A 214 -6.15 25.59 -7.33
C ALA A 214 -5.64 24.14 -7.21
N ILE A 215 -4.91 23.80 -6.15
CA ILE A 215 -4.45 22.44 -5.89
C ILE A 215 -5.63 21.48 -5.72
N GLN A 216 -6.65 21.84 -4.94
CA GLN A 216 -7.84 21.01 -4.77
C GLN A 216 -8.54 20.73 -6.11
N GLN A 217 -8.66 21.75 -6.97
CA GLN A 217 -9.23 21.60 -8.31
C GLN A 217 -8.34 20.74 -9.22
N GLN A 218 -7.02 20.92 -9.16
CA GLN A 218 -6.06 20.09 -9.90
C GLN A 218 -6.23 18.62 -9.54
N ILE A 219 -6.22 18.27 -8.25
CA ILE A 219 -6.40 16.90 -7.77
C ILE A 219 -7.73 16.32 -8.27
N ARG A 220 -8.84 17.06 -8.17
CA ARG A 220 -10.14 16.61 -8.71
C ARG A 220 -10.13 16.39 -10.23
N SER A 221 -9.43 17.24 -10.97
CA SER A 221 -9.27 17.10 -12.43
C SER A 221 -8.42 15.88 -12.79
N GLU A 222 -7.35 15.62 -12.04
CA GLU A 222 -6.50 14.44 -12.20
C GLU A 222 -7.28 13.14 -11.96
N ILE A 223 -8.11 13.06 -10.90
CA ILE A 223 -9.00 11.91 -10.67
C ILE A 223 -9.87 11.62 -11.90
N LYS A 224 -10.52 12.67 -12.43
CA LYS A 224 -11.41 12.56 -13.60
C LYS A 224 -10.66 12.15 -14.86
N SER A 225 -9.55 12.82 -15.16
CA SER A 225 -8.77 12.57 -16.38
C SER A 225 -8.10 11.20 -16.39
N LEU A 226 -7.68 10.69 -15.23
CA LEU A 226 -7.16 9.33 -15.09
C LEU A 226 -8.26 8.26 -15.06
N GLY A 227 -9.54 8.68 -14.99
CA GLY A 227 -10.69 7.79 -14.97
C GLY A 227 -10.81 6.97 -13.69
N LEU A 228 -10.32 7.49 -12.56
CA LEU A 228 -10.28 6.77 -11.29
C LEU A 228 -11.69 6.67 -10.69
N LYS A 229 -12.14 5.44 -10.42
CA LYS A 229 -13.49 5.11 -9.95
C LYS A 229 -13.52 4.61 -8.50
N GLY A 230 -12.40 4.13 -7.97
CA GLY A 230 -12.28 3.58 -6.63
C GLY A 230 -12.11 4.60 -5.52
N VAL A 231 -11.99 5.90 -5.84
CA VAL A 231 -11.81 6.96 -4.84
C VAL A 231 -13.09 7.16 -4.01
N ASP A 232 -13.00 6.94 -2.70
CA ASP A 232 -14.06 7.26 -1.73
C ASP A 232 -13.98 8.74 -1.32
N HIS A 233 -12.83 9.16 -0.76
CA HIS A 233 -12.61 10.52 -0.30
C HIS A 233 -11.25 11.08 -0.71
N VAL A 234 -11.12 12.40 -0.63
CA VAL A 234 -9.86 13.13 -0.77
C VAL A 234 -9.70 14.04 0.44
N PHE A 235 -8.65 13.82 1.22
CA PHE A 235 -8.34 14.59 2.43
C PHE A 235 -7.11 15.49 2.21
N PHE A 236 -7.19 16.74 2.64
CA PHE A 236 -6.09 17.70 2.61
C PHE A 236 -5.59 17.97 4.03
N VAL A 237 -4.43 17.40 4.38
CA VAL A 237 -3.98 17.32 5.77
C VAL A 237 -2.52 17.71 5.95
N SER A 238 -2.16 17.97 7.21
CA SER A 238 -0.77 18.00 7.66
C SER A 238 -0.55 16.94 8.72
N SER A 239 0.25 15.92 8.42
CA SER A 239 0.66 14.92 9.43
C SER A 239 1.48 15.55 10.56
N LYS A 240 2.14 16.69 10.31
CA LYS A 240 2.95 17.40 11.31
C LYS A 240 2.10 18.31 12.19
N HIS A 241 1.05 18.89 11.62
CA HIS A 241 0.16 19.84 12.27
C HIS A 241 -1.30 19.35 12.19
N ILE A 242 -1.60 18.27 12.91
CA ILE A 242 -2.86 17.52 12.79
C ILE A 242 -4.12 18.33 13.11
N GLN A 243 -4.00 19.46 13.82
CA GLN A 243 -5.12 20.34 14.16
C GLN A 243 -5.33 21.47 13.15
N MET A 244 -4.41 21.65 12.18
CA MET A 244 -4.45 22.76 11.23
C MET A 244 -5.59 22.63 10.23
N PHE A 245 -5.97 21.41 9.89
CA PHE A 245 -6.99 21.12 8.87
C PHE A 245 -8.08 20.22 9.45
N PRO A 246 -9.37 20.55 9.27
CA PRO A 246 -10.48 19.74 9.77
C PRO A 246 -10.51 18.34 9.17
N ASP A 247 -10.00 18.19 7.94
CA ASP A 247 -9.89 16.92 7.21
C ASP A 247 -9.14 15.84 8.00
N TRP A 248 -8.20 16.22 8.88
CA TRP A 248 -7.52 15.24 9.74
C TRP A 248 -8.50 14.51 10.65
N LEU A 249 -9.36 15.25 11.35
CA LEU A 249 -10.34 14.68 12.26
C LEU A 249 -11.39 13.87 11.49
N THR A 250 -11.86 14.38 10.35
CA THR A 250 -12.78 13.67 9.46
C THR A 250 -12.19 12.33 9.00
N MET A 251 -10.94 12.34 8.54
CA MET A 251 -10.21 11.15 8.12
C MET A 251 -10.07 10.15 9.26
N VAL A 252 -9.59 10.57 10.43
CA VAL A 252 -9.42 9.69 11.60
C VAL A 252 -10.75 9.05 12.00
N ASN A 253 -11.83 9.85 12.09
CA ASN A 253 -13.14 9.35 12.42
C ASN A 253 -13.58 8.29 11.41
N LEU A 254 -13.46 8.52 10.10
CA LEU A 254 -13.83 7.54 9.07
C LEU A 254 -13.00 6.25 9.12
N LEU A 255 -11.73 6.34 9.51
CA LEU A 255 -10.84 5.18 9.65
C LEU A 255 -11.17 4.33 10.88
N THR A 256 -11.74 4.94 11.92
CA THR A 256 -12.04 4.28 13.20
C THR A 256 -13.54 4.13 13.49
N SER A 257 -14.42 4.58 12.59
CA SER A 257 -15.88 4.46 12.75
C SER A 257 -16.30 3.01 12.50
N PHE A 258 -17.06 2.48 13.45
CA PHE A 258 -17.63 1.12 13.47
C PHE A 258 -18.98 1.06 12.76
#